data_AF-A0A917DF90-F1
#
_entry.id   AF-A0A917DF90-F1
#
_cell.length_a   1.000
_cell.length_b   1.000
_cell.length_c   1.000
_cell.angle_alpha   90.00
_cell.angle_beta   90.00
_cell.angle_gamma   90.00
#
_symmetry.space_group_name_H-M   'P 1'
#
loop_
_entity.id
_entity.type
_entity.pdbx_description
1 polymer ?
#
loop_
_entity_poly.entity_id
_entity_poly.type
_entity_poly.pdbx_seq_one_letter_code
_entity_poly.pdbx_strand_id
1 'polypeptide(L)'
;MKIAFKIVKIINIIALLFLLLGGYGLAVTGALQVFAATIYLLIFPKNKLIYIYFGLVGLFFLLWDGNDFDYLLAIPIFLIFFLSFIIHFQKK
;
A
#
# COMPACT_ATOMS: atom_id res chain seq x y z
N MET A 1 -10.05 -2.54 -17.62
CA MET A 1 -8.63 -2.57 -17.19
C MET A 1 -8.01 -1.18 -16.98
N LYS A 2 -7.96 -0.27 -17.96
CA LYS A 2 -7.32 1.07 -17.80
C LYS A 2 -7.87 1.89 -16.62
N ILE A 3 -9.18 1.86 -16.40
CA ILE A 3 -9.85 2.61 -15.32
C ILE A 3 -9.44 2.06 -13.95
N ALA A 4 -9.48 0.74 -13.77
CA ALA A 4 -9.12 0.11 -12.50
C ALA A 4 -7.66 0.36 -12.10
N PHE A 5 -6.72 0.34 -13.06
CA PHE A 5 -5.35 0.77 -12.83
C PHE A 5 -5.25 2.23 -12.38
N LYS A 6 -6.04 3.11 -13.00
CA LYS A 6 -6.07 4.54 -12.63
C LYS A 6 -6.59 4.72 -11.21
N ILE A 7 -7.63 3.96 -10.83
CA ILE A 7 -8.22 3.96 -9.49
C ILE A 7 -7.17 3.52 -8.45
N VAL A 8 -6.52 2.36 -8.64
CA VAL A 8 -5.51 1.86 -7.70
C VAL A 8 -4.34 2.85 -7.56
N LYS A 9 -3.91 3.48 -8.66
CA LYS A 9 -2.85 4.48 -8.64
C LYS A 9 -3.26 5.75 -7.88
N ILE A 10 -4.51 6.22 -8.06
CA ILE A 10 -5.06 7.36 -7.32
C ILE A 10 -5.11 7.05 -5.82
N ILE A 11 -5.64 5.88 -5.44
CA ILE A 11 -5.71 5.46 -4.04
C ILE A 11 -4.30 5.44 -3.42
N ASN A 12 -3.30 4.95 -4.14
CA ASN A 12 -1.92 4.89 -3.64
C ASN A 12 -1.28 6.28 -3.45
N ILE A 13 -1.62 7.25 -4.32
CA ILE A 13 -1.21 8.65 -4.15
C ILE A 13 -1.92 9.29 -2.95
N ILE A 14 -3.21 9.04 -2.78
CA ILE A 14 -3.97 9.54 -1.62
C ILE A 14 -3.37 8.96 -0.33
N ALA A 15 -3.01 7.69 -0.31
CA ALA A 15 -2.35 7.05 0.83
C ALA A 15 -1.02 7.75 1.21
N LEU A 16 -0.26 8.24 0.21
CA LEU A 16 0.95 9.03 0.45
C LEU A 16 0.64 10.39 1.09
N LEU A 17 -0.45 11.05 0.67
CA LEU A 17 -0.87 12.32 1.27
C LEU A 17 -1.28 12.16 2.74
N PHE A 18 -2.01 11.08 3.06
CA PHE A 18 -2.36 10.78 4.45
C PHE A 18 -1.13 10.50 5.31
N LEU A 19 -0.10 9.89 4.75
CA LEU A 19 1.14 9.60 5.49
C LEU A 19 1.85 10.87 5.95
N LEU A 20 1.70 11.97 5.22
CA LEU A 20 2.26 13.28 5.60
C LEU A 20 1.55 13.90 6.83
N LEU A 21 0.38 13.38 7.22
CA LEU A 21 -0.32 13.77 8.44
C LEU A 21 0.24 13.07 9.69
N GLY A 22 1.31 12.26 9.54
CA GLY A 22 1.99 11.58 10.64
C GLY A 22 1.24 10.36 11.17
N GLY A 23 1.32 10.08 12.46
CA GLY A 23 0.77 8.90 13.13
C GLY A 23 -0.73 8.70 12.96
N TYR A 24 -1.53 9.77 12.96
CA TYR A 24 -2.96 9.68 12.61
C TYR A 24 -3.18 9.26 11.16
N GLY A 25 -2.24 9.64 10.28
CA GLY A 25 -2.21 9.26 8.89
C GLY A 25 -1.86 7.79 8.65
N LEU A 26 -1.06 7.16 9.50
CA LEU A 26 -0.58 5.78 9.32
C LEU A 26 -1.71 4.77 9.18
N ALA A 27 -2.69 4.82 10.07
CA ALA A 27 -3.85 3.92 10.04
C ALA A 27 -4.62 4.06 8.72
N VAL A 28 -4.85 5.32 8.30
CA VAL A 28 -5.59 5.64 7.07
C VAL A 28 -4.78 5.23 5.84
N THR A 29 -3.48 5.53 5.81
CA THR A 29 -2.56 5.11 4.75
C THR A 29 -2.54 3.59 4.60
N GLY A 30 -2.44 2.85 5.70
CA GLY A 30 -2.44 1.40 5.68
C GLY A 30 -3.79 0.82 5.22
N ALA A 31 -4.91 1.38 5.66
CA ALA A 31 -6.24 0.99 5.19
C ALA A 31 -6.40 1.22 3.67
N LEU A 32 -5.98 2.38 3.17
CA LEU A 32 -6.01 2.70 1.74
C LEU A 32 -5.07 1.78 0.93
N GLN A 33 -3.91 1.44 1.47
CA GLN A 33 -2.97 0.49 0.87
C GLN A 33 -3.55 -0.92 0.76
N VAL A 34 -4.16 -1.43 1.83
CA VAL A 34 -4.86 -2.73 1.83
C VAL A 34 -5.99 -2.73 0.80
N PHE A 35 -6.76 -1.64 0.75
CA PHE A 35 -7.85 -1.50 -0.21
C PHE A 35 -7.34 -1.49 -1.67
N ALA A 36 -6.30 -0.70 -1.96
CA ALA A 36 -5.65 -0.65 -3.26
C ALA A 36 -5.10 -2.02 -3.69
N ALA A 37 -4.41 -2.72 -2.78
CA ALA A 37 -3.85 -4.04 -3.04
C ALA A 37 -4.93 -5.10 -3.21
N THR A 38 -6.06 -5.00 -2.50
CA THR A 38 -7.20 -5.91 -2.67
C THR A 38 -7.81 -5.75 -4.05
N ILE A 39 -8.08 -4.51 -4.48
CA ILE A 39 -8.56 -4.24 -5.83
C ILE A 39 -7.57 -4.80 -6.87
N TYR A 40 -6.27 -4.58 -6.67
CA TYR A 40 -5.24 -5.08 -7.57
C TYR A 40 -5.22 -6.61 -7.64
N LEU A 41 -5.29 -7.29 -6.49
CA LEU A 41 -5.33 -8.75 -6.39
C LEU A 41 -6.53 -9.34 -7.13
N LEU A 42 -7.71 -8.73 -6.99
CA LEU A 42 -8.92 -9.19 -7.69
C LEU A 42 -8.79 -9.07 -9.22
N ILE A 43 -8.04 -8.09 -9.71
CA ILE A 43 -7.82 -7.89 -11.16
C ILE A 43 -6.68 -8.79 -11.67
N PHE A 44 -5.64 -8.99 -10.86
CA PHE A 44 -4.43 -9.73 -11.22
C PHE A 44 -4.07 -10.82 -10.20
N PRO A 45 -4.92 -11.85 -10.02
CA PRO A 45 -4.72 -12.86 -8.98
C PRO A 45 -3.48 -13.73 -9.20
N LYS A 46 -2.94 -13.79 -10.42
CA LYS A 46 -1.74 -14.58 -10.72
C LYS A 46 -0.42 -13.88 -10.33
N ASN A 47 -0.46 -12.60 -9.95
CA ASN A 47 0.77 -11.86 -9.62
C ASN A 47 1.28 -12.24 -8.22
N LYS A 48 2.36 -13.01 -8.13
CA LYS A 48 2.95 -13.43 -6.85
C LYS A 48 3.40 -12.26 -5.97
N LEU A 49 3.78 -11.13 -6.56
CA LEU A 49 4.28 -9.96 -5.82
C LEU A 49 3.21 -9.32 -4.94
N ILE A 50 1.92 -9.38 -5.33
CA ILE A 50 0.85 -8.79 -4.50
C ILE A 50 0.64 -9.59 -3.21
N TYR A 51 0.89 -10.90 -3.22
CA TYR A 51 0.81 -11.73 -2.01
C TYR A 51 1.97 -11.42 -1.06
N ILE A 52 3.17 -11.19 -1.60
CA ILE A 52 4.32 -10.70 -0.82
C ILE A 52 3.99 -9.33 -0.22
N TYR A 53 3.39 -8.44 -1.01
CA TYR A 53 2.94 -7.14 -0.53
C TYR A 53 1.98 -7.25 0.65
N PHE A 54 0.94 -8.10 0.55
CA PHE A 54 0.02 -8.36 1.66
C PHE A 54 0.70 -8.91 2.91
N GLY A 55 1.67 -9.82 2.74
CA GLY A 55 2.47 -10.32 3.86
C GLY A 55 3.25 -9.22 4.58
N LEU A 56 3.88 -8.31 3.82
CA LEU A 56 4.62 -7.18 4.39
C LEU A 56 3.71 -6.18 5.08
N VAL A 57 2.54 -5.87 4.50
CA VAL A 57 1.53 -5.00 5.13
C VAL A 57 1.01 -5.63 6.42
N GLY A 58 0.70 -6.93 6.40
CA GLY A 58 0.25 -7.66 7.60
C GLY A 58 1.32 -7.69 8.69
N LEU A 59 2.57 -7.94 8.33
CA LEU A 59 3.70 -7.90 9.25
C LEU A 59 3.87 -6.51 9.87
N PHE A 60 3.77 -5.45 9.07
CA PHE A 60 3.79 -4.07 9.56
C PHE A 60 2.72 -3.84 10.63
N PHE A 61 1.46 -4.22 10.36
CA PHE A 61 0.37 -4.05 11.32
C PHE A 61 0.50 -4.91 12.58
N LEU A 62 1.15 -6.08 12.49
CA LEU A 62 1.44 -6.93 13.66
C LEU A 62 2.53 -6.34 14.56
N LEU A 63 3.48 -5.60 13.97
CA LEU A 63 4.57 -4.96 14.70
C LEU A 63 4.23 -3.54 15.15
N TRP A 64 3.20 -2.92 14.56
CA TRP A 64 2.79 -1.57 14.88
C TRP A 64 2.00 -1.55 16.19
N ASP A 65 2.49 -0.79 17.17
CA ASP A 65 1.89 -0.64 18.49
C ASP A 65 0.93 0.56 18.60
N GLY A 66 0.76 1.31 17.52
CA GLY A 66 -0.10 2.50 17.47
C GLY A 66 0.59 3.82 17.91
N ASN A 67 1.79 3.76 18.49
CA ASN A 67 2.42 4.92 19.14
C ASN A 67 3.71 5.42 18.46
N ASP A 68 4.24 4.70 17.48
CA ASP A 68 5.55 5.03 16.93
C ASP A 68 5.53 5.95 15.70
N PHE A 69 5.91 7.21 15.94
CA PHE A 69 6.41 8.17 14.95
C PHE A 69 7.92 7.96 14.67
N ASP A 70 8.38 6.72 14.72
CA ASP A 70 9.82 6.37 14.66
C ASP A 70 10.20 5.76 13.29
N TYR A 71 11.31 5.02 13.20
CA TYR A 71 11.77 4.30 11.98
C TYR A 71 10.66 3.50 11.24
N LEU A 72 9.60 3.12 11.94
CA LEU A 72 8.40 2.49 11.40
C LEU A 72 7.70 3.33 10.32
N LEU A 73 7.85 4.66 10.27
CA LEU A 73 7.33 5.52 9.19
C LEU A 73 7.98 5.23 7.83
N ALA A 74 9.20 4.69 7.80
CA ALA A 74 9.86 4.32 6.54
C ALA A 74 9.18 3.10 5.87
N ILE A 75 8.55 2.23 6.66
CA ILE A 75 7.91 1.00 6.17
C ILE A 75 6.68 1.31 5.29
N PRO A 76 5.69 2.13 5.72
CA PRO A 76 4.59 2.55 4.86
C PRO A 76 5.08 3.25 3.60
N ILE A 77 6.11 4.11 3.67
CA ILE A 77 6.71 4.75 2.48
C ILE A 77 7.19 3.68 1.51
N PHE A 78 8.01 2.74 1.99
CA PHE A 78 8.50 1.62 1.18
C PHE A 78 7.35 0.81 0.56
N LEU A 79 6.30 0.52 1.33
CA LEU A 79 5.12 -0.20 0.86
C LEU A 79 4.40 0.57 -0.27
N ILE A 80 4.20 1.90 -0.16
CA ILE A 80 3.61 2.72 -1.24
C ILE A 80 4.41 2.57 -2.54
N PHE A 81 5.74 2.66 -2.44
CA PHE A 81 6.61 2.53 -3.60
C PHE A 81 6.62 1.10 -4.16
N PHE A 82 6.60 0.09 -3.29
CA PHE A 82 6.55 -1.30 -3.71
C PHE A 82 5.23 -1.62 -4.43
N LEU A 83 4.09 -1.15 -3.92
CA LEU A 83 2.80 -1.29 -4.61
C LEU A 83 2.81 -0.55 -5.95
N SER A 84 3.36 0.67 -5.99
CA SER A 84 3.52 1.44 -7.23
C SER A 84 4.36 0.69 -8.26
N PHE A 85 5.44 0.05 -7.82
CA PHE A 85 6.33 -0.77 -8.65
C PHE A 85 5.56 -1.97 -9.24
N ILE A 86 4.84 -2.72 -8.40
CA ILE A 86 4.00 -3.85 -8.83
C ILE A 86 2.98 -3.39 -9.89
N ILE A 87 2.33 -2.26 -9.65
CA ILE A 87 1.34 -1.69 -10.58
C ILE A 87 1.99 -1.26 -11.91
N HIS A 88 3.17 -0.65 -11.85
CA HIS A 88 3.84 -0.11 -13.02
C HIS A 88 4.39 -1.22 -13.92
N PHE A 89 5.03 -2.24 -13.35
CA PHE A 89 5.68 -3.31 -14.10
C PHE A 89 4.70 -4.35 -14.64
N GLN A 90 3.53 -4.54 -13.99
CA GLN A 90 2.46 -5.38 -14.56
C GLN A 90 1.77 -4.75 -15.78
N LYS A 91 2.06 -3.48 -16.05
CA LYS A 91 1.51 -2.75 -17.20
C LYS A 91 2.30 -3.02 -18.49
N LYS A 92 3.48 -3.64 -18.39
CA LYS A 92 4.25 -4.21 -19.51
C LYS A 92 3.87 -5.67 -19.70
#